data_AF-A0A9D1GZG1-F1
#
_entry.id   AF-A0A9D1GZG1-F1
#
_cell.length_a   1.000
_cell.length_b   1.000
_cell.length_c   1.000
_cell.angle_alpha   90.00
_cell.angle_beta   90.00
_cell.angle_gamma   90.00
#
_symmetry.space_group_name_H-M   'P 1'
#
loop_
_entity.id
_entity.type
_entity.pdbx_description
1 polymer ?
#
loop_
_entity_poly.entity_id
_entity_poly.type
_entity_poly.pdbx_seq_one_letter_code
_entity_poly.pdbx_strand_id
1 'polypeptide(L)' 'MSQFDEPLTPEDVDNVRFSATRFGPGYRVEDVDAFLDRVAAELRRLNHLVATLSEQGPDLPSYQPGQGAPEPQDPGELR' A
#
# COMPACT_ATOMS: atom_id res chain seq x y z
N MET A 1 6.90 -7.71 22.29
CA MET A 1 6.28 -8.42 21.15
C MET A 1 5.05 -7.58 20.79
N SER A 2 4.94 -6.90 19.65
CA SER A 2 5.65 -7.04 18.39
C SER A 2 5.72 -5.69 17.67
N GLN A 3 6.94 -5.27 17.31
CA GLN A 3 7.21 -4.15 16.41
C GLN A 3 6.79 -4.45 14.95
N PHE A 4 6.36 -5.69 14.67
CA PHE A 4 6.01 -6.19 13.34
C PHE A 4 4.55 -5.94 12.92
N ASP A 5 3.76 -5.21 13.71
CA ASP A 5 2.38 -4.84 13.35
C ASP A 5 2.32 -3.51 12.56
N GLU A 6 3.41 -2.73 12.57
CA GLU A 6 3.53 -1.49 11.80
C GLU A 6 4.16 -1.79 10.42
N PRO A 7 3.57 -1.31 9.30
CA PRO A 7 4.13 -1.53 7.98
C PRO A 7 5.52 -0.91 7.86
N LEU A 8 6.48 -1.72 7.40
CA LEU A 8 7.85 -1.28 7.14
C LEU A 8 7.85 -0.12 6.12
N THR A 9 8.42 1.02 6.51
CA THR A 9 8.53 2.19 5.62
C THR A 9 9.84 2.16 4.83
N PRO A 10 9.93 2.87 3.69
CA PRO A 10 11.20 3.06 2.98
C PRO A 10 12.27 3.72 3.86
N GLU A 11 11.87 4.63 4.74
CA GLU A 11 12.77 5.34 5.66
C GLU A 11 13.36 4.38 6.71
N ASP A 12 12.60 3.38 7.15
CA ASP A 12 13.12 2.33 8.04
C ASP A 12 14.24 1.53 7.37
N VAL A 13 14.11 1.27 6.06
CA VAL A 13 15.12 0.55 5.27
C VAL A 13 16.36 1.42 5.03
N ASP A 14 16.19 2.72 4.76
CA ASP A 14 17.33 3.64 4.57
C ASP A 14 18.13 3.85 5.87
N ASN A 15 17.45 3.82 7.03
CA ASN A 15 18.06 4.12 8.33
C ASN A 15 18.59 2.89 9.07
N VAL A 16 18.30 1.67 8.61
CA VAL A 16 18.72 0.44 9.29
C VAL A 16 20.24 0.32 9.34
N ARG A 17 20.79 -0.10 10.48
CA ARG A 17 22.22 -0.36 10.66
C ARG A 17 22.46 -1.79 11.07
N PHE A 18 23.16 -2.54 10.23
CA PHE A 18 23.59 -3.89 10.54
C PHE A 18 24.92 -3.89 11.31
N SER A 19 25.04 -4.77 12.29
CA SER A 19 26.31 -5.00 12.99
C SER A 19 27.23 -5.89 12.16
N ALA A 20 28.49 -5.49 12.00
CA ALA A 20 29.49 -6.33 11.35
C ALA A 20 29.73 -7.61 12.15
N THR A 21 29.75 -8.75 11.46
CA THR A 21 30.01 -10.05 12.10
C THR A 21 31.51 -10.17 12.41
N ARG A 22 31.86 -10.41 13.68
CA ARG A 22 33.26 -10.48 14.14
C ARG A 22 33.92 -11.84 13.89
N PHE A 23 33.13 -12.91 13.77
CA PHE A 23 33.59 -14.28 13.55
C PHE A 23 32.57 -15.03 12.68
N GLY A 24 32.91 -15.33 11.43
CA GLY A 24 32.06 -16.08 10.49
C GLY A 24 31.90 -15.42 9.13
N PRO A 25 31.34 -16.13 8.13
CA PRO A 25 31.00 -15.53 6.84
C PRO A 25 29.87 -14.51 7.02
N GLY A 26 30.12 -13.27 6.63
CA GLY A 26 29.13 -12.20 6.58
C GLY A 26 28.85 -11.79 5.14
N TYR A 27 27.69 -11.18 4.91
CA TYR A 27 27.42 -10.52 3.63
C TYR A 27 28.38 -9.34 3.44
N ARG A 28 28.74 -9.06 2.18
CA ARG A 28 29.51 -7.87 1.85
C ARG A 28 28.62 -6.65 2.06
N VAL A 29 29.16 -5.61 2.69
CA VAL A 29 28.42 -4.37 2.96
C VAL A 29 27.85 -3.78 1.68
N GLU A 30 28.66 -3.73 0.61
CA GLU A 30 28.24 -3.23 -0.71
C GLU A 30 27.05 -4.01 -1.30
N ASP A 31 27.01 -5.32 -1.12
CA ASP A 31 25.93 -6.17 -1.64
C ASP A 31 24.64 -5.97 -0.83
N VAL A 32 24.78 -5.78 0.49
CA VAL A 32 23.66 -5.47 1.38
C VAL A 32 23.11 -4.10 1.04
N ASP A 33 23.96 -3.07 0.92
CA ASP A 33 23.54 -1.71 0.58
C ASP A 33 22.81 -1.67 -0.77
N ALA A 34 23.36 -2.31 -1.81
CA ALA A 34 22.72 -2.40 -3.13
C ALA A 34 21.42 -3.21 -3.12
N PHE A 35 21.25 -4.14 -2.19
CA PHE A 35 19.98 -4.83 -1.98
C PHE A 35 18.97 -3.91 -1.27
N LEU A 36 19.38 -3.21 -0.22
CA LEU A 36 18.53 -2.27 0.51
C LEU A 36 18.00 -1.15 -0.40
N ASP A 37 18.84 -0.63 -1.31
CA ASP A 37 18.41 0.36 -2.31
C ASP A 37 17.24 -0.14 -3.16
N ARG A 38 17.30 -1.40 -3.61
CA ARG A 38 16.22 -2.02 -4.40
C ARG A 38 14.96 -2.23 -3.56
N VAL A 39 15.10 -2.63 -2.30
CA VAL A 39 13.97 -2.81 -1.38
C VAL A 39 13.30 -1.47 -1.08
N ALA A 40 14.08 -0.43 -0.77
CA ALA A 40 13.54 0.91 -0.50
C ALA A 40 12.84 1.49 -1.75
N ALA A 41 13.40 1.30 -2.95
CA ALA A 41 12.74 1.70 -4.19
C ALA A 41 11.38 1.02 -4.39
N GLU A 42 11.30 -0.29 -4.15
CA GLU A 42 10.05 -1.03 -4.29
C GLU A 42 9.03 -0.67 -3.22
N LEU A 43 9.46 -0.48 -1.96
CA LEU A 43 8.56 -0.01 -0.89
C LEU A 43 7.97 1.36 -1.21
N ARG A 44 8.75 2.30 -1.76
CA ARG A 44 8.23 3.60 -2.20
C ARG A 44 7.17 3.44 -3.30
N ARG A 45 7.43 2.56 -4.28
CA ARG A 45 6.48 2.24 -5.35
C ARG A 45 5.19 1.64 -4.78
N LEU A 46 5.28 0.64 -3.90
CA LEU A 46 4.13 -0.01 -3.29
C LEU A 46 3.31 0.95 -2.45
N ASN A 47 3.95 1.77 -1.60
CA ASN A 47 3.26 2.77 -0.79
C ASN A 47 2.53 3.80 -1.66
N HIS A 48 3.14 4.24 -2.76
CA HIS A 48 2.48 5.12 -3.72
C HIS A 48 1.27 4.44 -4.38
N LEU A 49 1.40 3.18 -4.81
CA LEU A 49 0.28 2.43 -5.38
C LEU A 49 -0.87 2.28 -4.39
N VAL A 50 -0.57 1.91 -3.14
CA VAL A 50 -1.56 1.81 -2.07
C VAL A 50 -2.24 3.15 -1.81
N ALA A 51 -1.48 4.26 -1.77
CA ALA A 51 -2.04 5.60 -1.64
C ALA A 51 -3.00 5.92 -2.80
N THR A 52 -2.56 5.72 -4.05
CA THR A 52 -3.41 6.00 -5.23
C THR A 52 -4.69 5.15 -5.26
N LEU A 53 -4.62 3.88 -4.87
CA LEU A 53 -5.79 2.99 -4.82
C LEU A 53 -6.75 3.36 -3.68
N SER A 54 -6.21 3.89 -2.58
CA SER A 54 -7.00 4.35 -1.43
C SER A 54 -7.73 5.66 -1.72
N GLU A 55 -7.08 6.57 -2.47
CA GLU A 55 -7.70 7.81 -2.96
C GLU A 55 -8.76 7.55 -4.03
N GLN A 56 -8.69 6.41 -4.73
CA GLN A 56 -9.70 5.93 -5.67
C GLN A 56 -10.78 5.06 -5.02
N GLY A 57 -11.00 5.18 -3.70
CA GLY A 57 -12.18 4.62 -3.04
C GLY A 57 -13.43 4.94 -3.88
N PRO A 58 -14.33 3.96 -4.12
CA PRO A 58 -15.37 4.13 -5.11
C PRO A 58 -16.16 5.39 -4.76
N ASP A 59 -16.31 6.30 -5.72
CA ASP A 59 -17.30 7.36 -5.71
C ASP A 59 -18.67 6.66 -5.80
N LEU A 60 -19.02 5.95 -4.73
CA LEU A 60 -20.35 5.45 -4.54
C LEU A 60 -21.14 6.72 -4.24
N PRO A 61 -22.10 7.11 -5.09
CA PRO A 61 -23.11 8.06 -4.65
C PRO A 61 -23.63 7.48 -3.34
N SER A 62 -23.52 8.26 -2.27
CA SER A 62 -24.00 7.84 -0.95
C SER A 62 -25.43 7.38 -1.12
N TYR A 63 -25.65 6.07 -1.16
CA TYR A 63 -26.98 5.48 -1.20
C TYR A 63 -27.61 5.80 0.15
N GLN A 64 -28.30 6.93 0.21
CA GLN A 64 -29.15 7.29 1.32
C GLN A 64 -30.41 6.44 1.17
N PRO A 65 -30.63 5.43 2.04
CA PRO A 65 -31.89 4.70 2.03
C PRO A 65 -32.97 5.72 2.43
N GLY A 66 -33.72 6.20 1.44
CA GLY A 66 -34.69 7.29 1.58
C GLY A 66 -34.62 8.38 0.51
N GLN A 67 -33.58 8.42 -0.33
CA GLN A 67 -33.50 9.35 -1.46
C GLN A 67 -33.35 8.60 -2.79
N GLY A 68 -34.51 8.40 -3.43
CA GLY A 68 -34.66 8.19 -4.87
C GLY A 68 -33.87 7.04 -5.48
N ALA A 69 -34.32 5.80 -5.28
CA ALA A 69 -34.15 4.82 -6.35
C ALA A 69 -34.80 5.40 -7.63
N PRO A 70 -34.17 5.33 -8.82
CA PRO A 70 -34.89 5.55 -10.05
C PRO A 70 -35.97 4.48 -10.10
N GLU A 71 -37.21 4.88 -9.80
CA GLU A 71 -38.39 4.06 -9.95
C GLU A 71 -38.34 3.48 -11.36
N PRO A 72 -38.44 2.14 -11.53
CA PRO A 72 -38.55 1.56 -12.85
C PRO A 72 -39.83 2.14 -13.47
N GLN A 73 -39.66 3.11 -14.37
CA GLN A 73 -40.75 3.71 -15.12
C GLN A 73 -41.42 2.58 -15.90
N ASP A 74 -42.64 2.23 -15.49
CA ASP A 74 -43.50 1.28 -16.19
C ASP A 74 -43.62 1.75 -17.65
N PRO A 75 -43.19 0.94 -18.65
CA PRO A 75 -43.28 1.33 -20.03
C PRO A 75 -44.74 1.27 -20.46
N GLY A 76 -45.41 2.40 -20.25
CA GLY A 76 -46.57 2.90 -20.98
C GLY A 76 -47.56 1.83 -21.43
N GLU A 77 -48.65 1.75 -20.70
CA GLU A 77 -49.94 1.21 -21.14
C GLU A 77 -50.25 1.67 -22.58
N LEU A 78 -49.93 0.81 -23.56
CA LEU A 78 -50.35 0.96 -24.95
C LEU A 78 -51.79 0.42 -25.05
N ARG A 79 -52.69 1.40 -24.99
CA ARG A 79 -54.13 1.39 -25.24
C ARG A 79 -54.66 0.34 -26.22
#